data_AF-A0A8T3UY21-F1
#
_entry.id   AF-A0A8T3UY21-F1
#
_cell.length_a   1.000
_cell.length_b   1.000
_cell.length_c   1.000
_cell.angle_alpha   90.00
_cell.angle_beta   90.00
_cell.angle_gamma   90.00
#
_symmetry.space_group_name_H-M   'P 1'
#
loop_
_entity.id
_entity.type
_entity.pdbx_description
1 polymer ?
#
loop_
_entity_poly.entity_id
_entity_poly.type
_entity_poly.pdbx_seq_one_letter_code
_entity_poly.pdbx_strand_id
1 'polypeptide(L)'
;MDMMSVLWQVGIFASVLVFGVKIGLASGLANLSKKLFAIICIAYGGGVVLISAIASLYADQLIQAIYGYNTIFYIIMASIMIIAGLFTIREWKIHDKNTSTATSLAIIAPCPCCFGSIIASVLIVAPTIGVSSLNLSWYAAAALVAVMVVTYLASNTIVRFIRKPYPIVLGNFMLLLGAYFLLSAIVIPNIAGALTKTVSPISISSPQDILMVILAFAILIVGGMVLTKRGRSLLE
;
A
#
# COMPACT_ATOMS: atom_id res chain seq x y z
N MET A 1 10.07 7.65 -27.13
CA MET A 1 9.22 7.15 -26.02
C MET A 1 8.33 8.29 -25.60
N ASP A 2 7.02 8.17 -25.77
CA ASP A 2 6.09 9.22 -25.36
C ASP A 2 6.13 9.38 -23.83
N MET A 3 6.20 10.62 -23.35
CA MET A 3 6.23 10.96 -21.91
C MET A 3 5.12 10.22 -21.12
N MET A 4 3.96 10.03 -21.77
CA MET A 4 2.83 9.28 -21.24
C MET A 4 3.18 7.81 -20.95
N SER A 5 3.82 7.11 -21.89
CA SER A 5 4.23 5.71 -21.73
C SER A 5 5.21 5.51 -20.56
N VAL A 6 6.14 6.45 -20.37
CA VAL A 6 7.10 6.41 -19.26
C VAL A 6 6.39 6.62 -17.91
N LEU A 7 5.48 7.59 -17.82
CA LEU A 7 4.69 7.82 -16.61
C LEU A 7 3.87 6.59 -16.20
N TRP A 8 3.25 5.93 -17.17
CA TRP A 8 2.48 4.72 -16.89
C TRP A 8 3.35 3.53 -16.48
N GLN A 9 4.51 3.36 -17.10
CA GLN A 9 5.46 2.31 -16.74
C GLN A 9 6.00 2.52 -15.31
N VAL A 10 6.32 3.75 -14.94
CA VAL A 10 6.69 4.11 -13.56
C VAL A 10 5.53 3.85 -12.59
N GLY A 11 4.29 4.13 -12.99
CA GLY A 11 3.09 3.83 -12.20
C GLY A 11 2.94 2.34 -11.86
N ILE A 12 3.22 1.44 -12.81
CA ILE A 12 3.23 -0.01 -12.58
C ILE A 12 4.30 -0.36 -11.55
N PHE A 13 5.55 0.08 -11.77
CA PHE A 13 6.65 -0.24 -10.86
C PHE A 13 6.42 0.32 -9.46
N ALA A 14 5.89 1.53 -9.33
CA ALA A 14 5.54 2.13 -8.05
C ALA A 14 4.47 1.32 -7.32
N SER A 15 3.41 0.90 -8.03
CA SER A 15 2.33 0.08 -7.45
C SER A 15 2.85 -1.28 -6.96
N VAL A 16 3.64 -1.96 -7.79
CA VAL A 16 4.26 -3.24 -7.45
C VAL A 16 5.23 -3.11 -6.27
N LEU A 17 6.02 -2.04 -6.23
CA LEU A 17 6.99 -1.79 -5.17
C LEU A 17 6.27 -1.53 -3.83
N VAL A 18 5.30 -0.61 -3.80
CA VAL A 18 4.52 -0.33 -2.58
C VAL A 18 3.81 -1.58 -2.08
N PHE A 19 3.26 -2.38 -2.98
CA PHE A 19 2.56 -3.60 -2.62
C PHE A 19 3.50 -4.69 -2.08
N GLY A 20 4.60 -4.94 -2.78
CA GLY A 20 5.62 -5.90 -2.37
C GLY A 20 6.25 -5.54 -1.03
N VAL A 21 6.52 -4.25 -0.79
CA VAL A 21 7.04 -3.74 0.50
C VAL A 21 6.07 -4.02 1.63
N LYS A 22 4.77 -3.74 1.45
CA LYS A 22 3.75 -3.98 2.49
C LYS A 22 3.69 -5.46 2.89
N ILE A 23 3.60 -6.36 1.92
CA ILE A 23 3.47 -7.80 2.18
C ILE A 23 4.77 -8.39 2.74
N GLY A 24 5.92 -8.03 2.16
CA GLY A 24 7.20 -8.56 2.59
C GLY A 24 7.59 -8.08 4.00
N LEU A 25 7.39 -6.79 4.31
CA LEU A 25 7.56 -6.28 5.67
C LEU A 25 6.59 -6.92 6.64
N ALA A 26 5.29 -7.02 6.31
CA ALA A 26 4.31 -7.67 7.18
C ALA A 26 4.67 -9.12 7.49
N SER A 27 5.07 -9.88 6.46
CA SER A 27 5.42 -11.30 6.60
C SER A 27 6.65 -11.52 7.47
N GLY A 28 7.64 -10.63 7.37
CA GLY A 28 8.84 -10.75 8.18
C GLY A 28 8.73 -10.13 9.57
N LEU A 29 7.93 -9.06 9.75
CA LEU A 29 7.57 -8.51 11.06
C LEU A 29 6.62 -9.44 11.85
N ALA A 30 5.96 -10.38 11.18
CA ALA A 30 5.17 -11.44 11.82
C ALA A 30 5.97 -12.70 12.13
N ASN A 31 7.28 -12.70 11.83
CA ASN A 31 8.18 -13.85 11.98
C ASN A 31 7.62 -15.14 11.33
N LEU A 32 7.02 -15.02 10.14
CA LEU A 32 6.50 -16.17 9.42
C LEU A 32 7.62 -17.12 9.01
N SER A 33 7.32 -18.43 9.07
CA SER A 33 8.25 -19.44 8.58
C SER A 33 8.54 -19.24 7.10
N LYS A 34 9.78 -19.54 6.67
CA LYS A 34 10.19 -19.42 5.27
C LYS A 34 9.29 -20.21 4.32
N LYS A 35 8.71 -21.33 4.79
CA LYS A 35 7.76 -22.15 4.02
C LYS A 35 6.44 -21.41 3.76
N LEU A 36 5.87 -20.77 4.78
CA LEU A 36 4.64 -19.96 4.63
C LEU A 36 4.89 -18.75 3.73
N PHE A 37 6.02 -18.07 3.90
CA PHE A 37 6.37 -16.94 3.05
C PHE A 37 6.56 -17.34 1.58
N ALA A 38 7.14 -18.51 1.30
CA ALA A 38 7.24 -19.03 -0.06
C ALA A 38 5.85 -19.29 -0.69
N ILE A 39 4.91 -19.85 0.08
CA ILE A 39 3.52 -20.03 -0.38
C ILE A 39 2.86 -18.68 -0.69
N ILE A 40 3.05 -17.67 0.16
CA ILE A 40 2.56 -16.31 -0.08
C ILE A 40 3.15 -15.74 -1.37
N CYS A 41 4.46 -15.86 -1.58
CA CYS A 41 5.10 -15.38 -2.81
C CYS A 41 4.54 -16.06 -4.08
N ILE A 42 4.34 -17.37 -4.04
CA ILE A 42 3.76 -18.13 -5.16
C ILE A 42 2.31 -17.72 -5.39
N ALA A 43 1.51 -17.61 -4.33
CA ALA A 43 0.11 -17.21 -4.41
C ALA A 43 -0.06 -15.80 -4.97
N TYR A 44 0.79 -14.86 -4.56
CA TYR A 44 0.77 -13.47 -5.03
C TYR A 44 1.31 -13.33 -6.46
N GLY A 45 2.45 -13.95 -6.76
CA GLY A 45 3.02 -13.93 -8.12
C GLY A 45 2.10 -14.61 -9.14
N GLY A 46 1.63 -15.81 -8.82
CA GLY A 46 0.66 -16.55 -9.64
C GLY A 46 -0.69 -15.84 -9.72
N GLY A 47 -1.16 -15.26 -8.61
CA GLY A 47 -2.40 -14.50 -8.54
C GLY A 47 -2.39 -13.27 -9.45
N VAL A 48 -1.29 -12.52 -9.51
CA VAL A 48 -1.18 -11.38 -10.45
C VAL A 48 -1.30 -11.85 -11.90
N VAL A 49 -0.60 -12.92 -12.29
CA VAL A 49 -0.65 -13.45 -13.66
C VAL A 49 -2.04 -13.99 -14.00
N LEU A 50 -2.63 -14.79 -13.11
CA LEU A 50 -3.94 -15.40 -13.30
C LEU A 50 -5.04 -14.34 -13.39
N ILE A 51 -5.04 -13.39 -12.46
CA ILE A 51 -6.04 -12.31 -12.43
C ILE A 51 -5.85 -11.39 -13.63
N SER A 52 -4.63 -11.07 -14.05
CA SER A 52 -4.41 -10.29 -15.29
C SER A 52 -4.95 -11.02 -16.52
N ALA A 53 -4.80 -12.35 -16.60
CA ALA A 53 -5.34 -13.14 -17.69
C ALA A 53 -6.87 -13.08 -17.71
N ILE A 54 -7.53 -13.28 -16.57
CA ILE A 54 -8.99 -13.22 -16.45
C ILE A 54 -9.51 -11.79 -16.67
N ALA A 55 -8.80 -10.79 -16.14
CA ALA A 55 -9.17 -9.38 -16.24
C ALA A 55 -9.12 -8.86 -17.68
N SER A 56 -8.30 -9.43 -18.56
CA SER A 56 -8.33 -9.08 -19.99
C SER A 56 -9.67 -9.38 -20.66
N LEU A 57 -10.51 -10.26 -20.09
CA LEU A 57 -11.85 -10.58 -20.61
C LEU A 57 -12.95 -9.64 -20.07
N TYR A 58 -12.73 -9.01 -18.90
CA TYR A 58 -13.72 -8.17 -18.20
C TYR A 58 -13.14 -6.83 -17.72
N ALA A 59 -12.15 -6.31 -18.46
CA ALA A 59 -11.30 -5.19 -18.09
C ALA A 59 -12.08 -3.96 -17.64
N ASP A 60 -13.02 -3.49 -18.47
CA ASP A 60 -13.77 -2.26 -18.21
C ASP A 60 -14.68 -2.37 -16.99
N GLN A 61 -15.36 -3.50 -16.81
CA GLN A 61 -16.25 -3.74 -15.67
C GLN A 61 -15.49 -3.79 -14.34
N LEU A 62 -14.32 -4.45 -14.33
CA LEU A 62 -13.44 -4.52 -13.17
C LEU A 62 -12.89 -3.14 -12.80
N ILE A 63 -12.39 -2.39 -13.79
CA ILE A 63 -11.86 -1.04 -13.61
C ILE A 63 -12.94 -0.13 -13.05
N GLN A 64 -14.14 -0.09 -13.66
CA GLN A 64 -15.23 0.74 -13.18
C GLN A 64 -15.68 0.40 -11.75
N ALA A 65 -15.78 -0.88 -11.40
CA ALA A 65 -16.11 -1.29 -10.04
C ALA A 65 -15.03 -0.87 -9.02
N ILE A 66 -13.75 -1.04 -9.38
CA ILE A 66 -12.63 -0.67 -8.50
C ILE A 66 -12.55 0.84 -8.28
N TYR A 67 -12.75 1.64 -9.33
CA TYR A 67 -12.71 3.11 -9.21
C TYR A 67 -13.98 3.67 -8.55
N GLY A 68 -15.16 3.08 -8.80
CA GLY A 68 -16.42 3.50 -8.20
C GLY A 68 -16.51 3.26 -6.70
N TYR A 69 -15.95 2.15 -6.20
CA TYR A 69 -15.98 1.78 -4.78
C TYR A 69 -14.65 2.01 -4.05
N ASN A 70 -13.68 2.69 -4.68
CA ASN A 70 -12.31 2.83 -4.19
C ASN A 70 -12.24 3.42 -2.77
N THR A 71 -12.99 4.50 -2.55
CA THR A 71 -13.08 5.18 -1.24
C THR A 71 -13.62 4.26 -0.15
N ILE A 72 -14.65 3.47 -0.46
CA ILE A 72 -15.26 2.53 0.49
C ILE A 72 -14.26 1.43 0.86
N PHE A 73 -13.57 0.86 -0.13
CA PHE A 73 -12.53 -0.13 0.13
C PHE A 73 -11.41 0.41 1.01
N TYR A 74 -10.97 1.66 0.79
CA TYR A 74 -9.95 2.26 1.66
C TYR A 74 -10.43 2.48 3.10
N ILE A 75 -11.67 2.91 3.31
CA ILE A 75 -12.22 3.09 4.67
C ILE A 75 -12.34 1.76 5.41
N ILE A 76 -12.83 0.71 4.75
CA ILE A 76 -12.96 -0.62 5.33
C ILE A 76 -11.56 -1.16 5.70
N MET A 77 -10.60 -1.10 4.78
CA MET A 77 -9.25 -1.59 5.04
C MET A 77 -8.55 -0.76 6.12
N ALA A 78 -8.72 0.57 6.13
CA ALA A 78 -8.20 1.42 7.19
C ALA A 78 -8.72 0.99 8.57
N SER A 79 -10.02 0.74 8.67
CA SER A 79 -10.67 0.31 9.91
C SER A 79 -10.14 -1.04 10.40
N ILE A 80 -10.05 -2.03 9.50
CA ILE A 80 -9.52 -3.37 9.82
C ILE A 80 -8.06 -3.26 10.29
N MET A 81 -7.22 -2.49 9.60
CA MET A 81 -5.81 -2.35 9.94
C MET A 81 -5.59 -1.60 11.25
N ILE A 82 -6.38 -0.56 11.53
CA ILE A 82 -6.30 0.17 12.80
C ILE A 82 -6.70 -0.75 13.95
N ILE A 83 -7.83 -1.45 13.83
CA ILE A 83 -8.33 -2.37 14.85
C ILE A 83 -7.33 -3.50 15.07
N ALA A 84 -6.87 -4.17 14.01
CA ALA A 84 -5.88 -5.25 14.10
C ALA A 84 -4.56 -4.76 14.71
N GLY A 85 -4.10 -3.56 14.35
CA GLY A 85 -2.91 -2.95 14.93
C GLY A 85 -3.03 -2.69 16.43
N LEU A 86 -4.15 -2.10 16.87
CA LEU A 86 -4.45 -1.88 18.29
C LEU A 86 -4.55 -3.20 19.07
N PHE A 87 -5.26 -4.19 18.54
CA PHE A 87 -5.36 -5.52 19.16
C PHE A 87 -3.99 -6.20 19.29
N THR A 88 -3.16 -6.14 18.25
CA THR A 88 -1.81 -6.74 18.26
C THR A 88 -0.93 -6.12 19.37
N ILE A 89 -0.98 -4.79 19.53
CA ILE A 89 -0.20 -4.10 20.58
C ILE A 89 -0.78 -4.40 21.97
N ARG A 90 -2.11 -4.40 22.10
CA ARG A 90 -2.81 -4.61 23.38
C ARG A 90 -2.62 -6.03 23.91
N GLU A 91 -2.75 -7.05 23.06
CA GLU A 91 -2.54 -8.44 23.47
C GLU A 91 -1.09 -8.70 23.87
N TRP A 92 -0.13 -8.09 23.19
CA TRP A 92 1.26 -8.19 23.58
C TRP A 92 1.54 -7.52 24.94
N LYS A 93 0.99 -6.32 25.19
CA LYS A 93 1.24 -5.57 26.44
C LYS A 93 0.52 -6.14 27.67
N ILE A 94 -0.64 -6.79 27.49
CA ILE A 94 -1.49 -7.27 28.59
C ILE A 94 -1.34 -8.78 28.83
N HIS A 95 -1.22 -9.58 27.76
CA HIS A 95 -1.28 -11.04 27.85
C HIS A 95 0.06 -11.72 27.51
N ASP A 96 1.10 -10.96 27.15
CA ASP A 96 2.42 -11.46 26.68
C ASP A 96 2.30 -12.52 25.56
N LYS A 97 1.16 -12.50 24.84
CA LYS A 97 0.80 -13.54 23.90
C LYS A 97 1.21 -13.09 22.50
N ASN A 98 1.98 -13.93 21.82
CA ASN A 98 2.44 -13.62 20.47
C ASN A 98 1.33 -13.87 19.43
N THR A 99 0.47 -12.88 19.21
CA THR A 99 -0.61 -12.94 18.21
C THR A 99 -0.24 -12.29 16.88
N SER A 100 1.03 -11.89 16.71
CA SER A 100 1.54 -11.26 15.47
C SER A 100 1.30 -12.10 14.21
N THR A 101 1.42 -13.42 14.30
CA THR A 101 1.16 -14.32 13.17
C THR A 101 -0.31 -14.25 12.72
N ALA A 102 -1.25 -14.24 13.67
CA ALA A 102 -2.68 -14.21 13.36
C ALA A 102 -3.11 -12.85 12.82
N THR A 103 -2.62 -11.76 13.41
CA THR A 103 -2.98 -10.40 12.98
C THR A 103 -2.27 -10.00 11.69
N SER A 104 -1.09 -10.55 11.38
CA SER A 104 -0.40 -10.32 10.11
C SER A 104 -1.22 -10.74 8.89
N LEU A 105 -2.14 -11.70 9.06
CA LEU A 105 -3.06 -12.12 8.01
C LEU A 105 -3.93 -10.95 7.52
N ALA A 106 -4.24 -9.97 8.38
CA ALA A 106 -4.99 -8.78 7.97
C ALA A 106 -4.22 -7.89 6.97
N ILE A 107 -2.88 -7.90 6.99
CA ILE A 107 -2.05 -7.19 5.99
C ILE A 107 -1.77 -8.07 4.77
N ILE A 108 -1.60 -9.37 5.00
CA ILE A 108 -1.33 -10.36 3.95
C ILE A 108 -2.60 -10.68 3.16
N ALA A 109 -3.78 -10.31 3.65
CA ALA A 109 -5.02 -10.42 2.89
C ALA A 109 -4.96 -9.53 1.64
N PRO A 110 -5.43 -10.01 0.48
CA PRO A 110 -5.41 -9.26 -0.76
C PRO A 110 -6.24 -7.97 -0.62
N CYS A 111 -5.60 -6.80 -0.66
CA CYS A 111 -6.32 -5.53 -0.77
C CYS A 111 -6.86 -5.35 -2.20
N PRO A 112 -8.19 -5.37 -2.42
CA PRO A 112 -8.76 -5.30 -3.77
C PRO A 112 -8.34 -4.02 -4.51
N CYS A 113 -8.14 -2.92 -3.79
CA CYS A 113 -7.64 -1.66 -4.35
C CYS A 113 -6.22 -1.78 -4.93
N CYS A 114 -5.34 -2.56 -4.30
CA CYS A 114 -3.95 -2.73 -4.72
C CYS A 114 -3.86 -3.61 -5.98
N PHE A 115 -4.58 -4.75 -5.97
CA PHE A 115 -4.69 -5.61 -7.15
C PHE A 115 -5.34 -4.87 -8.31
N GLY A 116 -6.41 -4.12 -8.05
CA GLY A 116 -7.08 -3.31 -9.06
C GLY A 116 -6.15 -2.29 -9.70
N SER A 117 -5.30 -1.64 -8.92
CA SER A 117 -4.30 -0.70 -9.43
C SER A 117 -3.26 -1.37 -10.33
N ILE A 118 -2.78 -2.57 -9.96
CA ILE A 118 -1.83 -3.34 -10.78
C ILE A 118 -2.49 -3.76 -12.10
N ILE A 119 -3.72 -4.30 -12.04
CA ILE A 119 -4.46 -4.77 -13.21
C ILE A 119 -4.77 -3.61 -14.16
N ALA A 120 -5.33 -2.51 -13.64
CA ALA A 120 -5.62 -1.32 -14.44
C ALA A 120 -4.36 -0.79 -15.12
N SER A 121 -3.23 -0.75 -14.39
CA SER A 121 -1.97 -0.29 -14.96
C SER A 121 -1.45 -1.24 -16.05
N VAL A 122 -1.52 -2.56 -15.86
CA VAL A 122 -1.11 -3.53 -16.90
C VAL A 122 -1.99 -3.44 -18.14
N LEU A 123 -3.32 -3.33 -17.98
CA LEU A 123 -4.27 -3.25 -19.10
C LEU A 123 -4.12 -1.96 -19.90
N ILE A 124 -3.81 -0.84 -19.24
CA ILE A 124 -3.59 0.44 -19.91
C ILE A 124 -2.23 0.47 -20.62
N VAL A 125 -1.19 -0.14 -20.04
CA VAL A 125 0.17 -0.10 -20.60
C VAL A 125 0.42 -1.13 -21.68
N ALA A 126 -0.15 -2.33 -21.59
CA ALA A 126 0.03 -3.39 -22.59
C ALA A 126 -0.17 -2.90 -24.05
N PRO A 127 -1.26 -2.21 -24.42
CA PRO A 127 -1.44 -1.71 -25.78
C PRO A 127 -0.46 -0.60 -26.17
N THR A 128 0.05 0.18 -25.21
CA THR A 128 0.98 1.31 -25.50
C THR A 128 2.40 0.87 -25.86
N ILE A 129 2.82 -0.32 -25.40
CA ILE A 129 4.16 -0.86 -25.68
C ILE A 129 4.10 -1.94 -26.80
N GLY A 130 2.89 -2.29 -27.27
CA GLY A 130 2.71 -3.34 -28.28
C GLY A 130 3.07 -4.74 -27.77
N VAL A 131 3.06 -4.94 -26.45
CA VAL A 131 3.41 -6.21 -25.79
C VAL A 131 2.14 -6.86 -25.26
N SER A 132 2.01 -8.18 -25.42
CA SER A 132 0.89 -8.94 -24.84
C SER A 132 0.81 -8.72 -23.33
N SER A 133 -0.40 -8.48 -22.81
CA SER A 133 -0.68 -8.23 -21.39
C SER A 133 -0.09 -9.29 -20.48
N LEU A 134 -0.06 -10.55 -20.92
CA LEU A 134 0.51 -11.68 -20.19
C LEU A 134 2.02 -11.57 -19.96
N ASN A 135 2.78 -11.08 -20.95
CA ASN A 135 4.23 -10.92 -20.81
C ASN A 135 4.56 -9.81 -19.81
N LEU A 136 3.80 -8.71 -19.85
CA LEU A 136 3.97 -7.60 -18.90
C LEU A 136 3.61 -8.02 -17.47
N SER A 137 2.55 -8.80 -17.30
CA SER A 137 2.16 -9.38 -16.00
C SER A 137 3.23 -10.29 -15.42
N TRP A 138 3.96 -11.05 -16.26
CA TRP A 138 5.06 -11.89 -15.79
C TRP A 138 6.20 -11.07 -15.19
N TYR A 139 6.61 -9.98 -15.86
CA TYR A 139 7.63 -9.07 -15.32
C TYR A 139 7.16 -8.38 -14.04
N ALA A 140 5.90 -7.95 -13.98
CA ALA A 140 5.32 -7.35 -12.77
C ALA A 140 5.28 -8.35 -11.60
N ALA A 141 4.92 -9.61 -11.86
CA ALA A 141 4.92 -10.67 -10.86
C ALA A 141 6.33 -11.01 -10.37
N ALA A 142 7.31 -11.09 -11.27
CA ALA A 142 8.71 -11.31 -10.91
C ALA A 142 9.27 -10.17 -10.05
N ALA A 143 8.98 -8.91 -10.42
CA ALA A 143 9.35 -7.73 -9.64
C ALA A 143 8.67 -7.73 -8.26
N LEU A 144 7.38 -8.09 -8.19
CA LEU A 144 6.65 -8.21 -6.94
C LEU A 144 7.33 -9.21 -6.00
N VAL A 145 7.61 -10.42 -6.48
CA VAL A 145 8.27 -11.48 -5.69
C VAL A 145 9.65 -11.03 -5.24
N ALA A 146 10.44 -10.42 -6.13
CA ALA A 146 11.76 -9.90 -5.78
C ALA A 146 11.67 -8.87 -4.64
N VAL A 147 10.76 -7.90 -4.74
CA VAL A 147 10.58 -6.87 -3.69
C VAL A 147 10.09 -7.49 -2.38
N MET A 148 9.16 -8.45 -2.44
CA MET A 148 8.69 -9.16 -1.24
C MET A 148 9.84 -9.88 -0.53
N VAL A 149 10.71 -10.59 -1.28
CA VAL A 149 11.86 -11.32 -0.71
C VAL A 149 12.86 -10.34 -0.09
N VAL A 150 13.22 -9.27 -0.80
CA VAL A 150 14.15 -8.25 -0.29
C VAL A 150 13.64 -7.61 0.99
N THR A 151 12.35 -7.24 1.03
CA THR A 151 11.75 -6.57 2.18
C THR A 151 11.50 -7.51 3.35
N TYR A 152 11.21 -8.79 3.10
CA TYR A 152 11.18 -9.83 4.14
C TYR A 152 12.55 -9.97 4.82
N LEU A 153 13.65 -10.05 4.04
CA LEU A 153 15.00 -10.10 4.61
C LEU A 153 15.38 -8.81 5.35
N ALA A 154 15.00 -7.65 4.80
CA ALA A 154 15.23 -6.36 5.43
C ALA A 154 14.51 -6.24 6.78
N SER A 155 13.27 -6.75 6.89
CA SER A 155 12.50 -6.68 8.14
C SER A 155 13.19 -7.36 9.32
N ASN A 156 13.85 -8.51 9.09
CA ASN A 156 14.60 -9.22 10.12
C ASN A 156 15.81 -8.39 10.62
N THR A 157 16.41 -7.60 9.73
CA THR A 157 17.48 -6.65 10.08
C THR A 157 16.93 -5.45 10.86
N ILE A 158 15.78 -4.91 10.43
CA ILE A 158 15.09 -3.80 11.10
C ILE A 158 14.73 -4.18 12.55
N VAL A 159 14.19 -5.37 12.78
CA VAL A 159 13.82 -5.81 14.14
C VAL A 159 15.05 -6.02 15.02
N ARG A 160 16.15 -6.57 14.47
CA ARG A 160 17.42 -6.68 15.19
C ARG A 160 17.99 -5.33 15.60
N PHE A 161 17.82 -4.30 14.76
CA PHE A 161 18.27 -2.95 15.05
C PHE A 161 17.42 -2.24 16.11
N ILE A 162 16.09 -2.38 16.03
CA ILE A 162 15.14 -1.67 16.90
C ILE A 162 15.06 -2.29 18.31
N ARG A 163 15.53 -3.53 18.52
CA ARG A 163 15.49 -4.26 19.81
C ARG A 163 14.10 -4.27 20.47
N LYS A 164 13.03 -4.11 19.69
CA LYS A 164 11.64 -4.20 20.16
C LYS A 164 11.01 -5.50 19.66
N PRO A 165 10.07 -6.07 20.43
CA PRO A 165 9.42 -7.32 20.06
C PRO A 165 8.57 -7.15 18.79
N TYR A 166 8.58 -8.20 17.95
CA TYR A 166 7.89 -8.27 16.65
C TYR A 166 6.44 -7.74 16.67
N PRO A 167 5.58 -8.07 17.66
CA PRO A 167 4.18 -7.63 17.67
C PRO A 167 4.01 -6.11 17.83
N ILE A 168 4.90 -5.44 18.56
CA ILE A 168 4.85 -3.98 18.73
C ILE A 168 5.23 -3.28 17.42
N VAL A 169 6.26 -3.77 16.73
CA VAL A 169 6.70 -3.20 15.44
C VAL A 169 5.65 -3.45 14.37
N LEU A 170 5.09 -4.66 14.30
CA LEU A 170 4.02 -5.02 13.38
C LEU A 170 2.75 -4.19 13.64
N GLY A 171 2.33 -4.05 14.90
CA GLY A 171 1.14 -3.28 15.26
C GLY A 171 1.28 -1.80 14.91
N ASN A 172 2.44 -1.18 15.18
CA ASN A 172 2.70 0.20 14.75
C ASN A 172 2.71 0.34 13.22
N PHE A 173 3.23 -0.65 12.50
CA PHE A 173 3.18 -0.69 11.05
C PHE A 173 1.74 -0.79 10.52
N MET A 174 0.89 -1.61 11.15
CA MET A 174 -0.55 -1.70 10.83
C MET A 174 -1.28 -0.37 11.06
N LEU A 175 -1.02 0.30 12.19
CA LEU A 175 -1.60 1.61 12.49
C LEU A 175 -1.19 2.66 11.45
N LEU A 176 0.09 2.68 11.07
CA LEU A 176 0.60 3.58 10.03
C LEU A 176 -0.09 3.32 8.68
N LEU A 177 -0.22 2.05 8.28
CA LEU A 177 -0.89 1.68 7.04
C LEU A 177 -2.40 1.99 7.07
N GLY A 178 -3.05 1.81 8.22
CA GLY A 178 -4.45 2.19 8.40
C GLY A 178 -4.65 3.69 8.28
N ALA A 179 -3.80 4.50 8.92
CA ALA A 179 -3.81 5.96 8.78
C ALA A 179 -3.54 6.40 7.33
N TYR A 180 -2.59 5.74 6.64
CA TYR A 180 -2.34 5.97 5.22
C TYR A 180 -3.60 5.73 4.38
N PHE A 181 -4.29 4.60 4.57
CA PHE A 181 -5.51 4.31 3.82
C PHE A 181 -6.64 5.29 4.13
N LEU A 182 -6.77 5.73 5.38
CA LEU A 182 -7.75 6.73 5.78
C LEU A 182 -7.46 8.10 5.14
N LEU A 183 -6.18 8.50 5.11
CA LEU A 183 -5.74 9.69 4.39
C LEU A 183 -6.02 9.56 2.89
N SER A 184 -5.70 8.42 2.26
CA SER A 184 -5.99 8.17 0.84
C SER A 184 -7.48 8.24 0.53
N ALA A 185 -8.35 7.72 1.41
CA ALA A 185 -9.80 7.79 1.24
C ALA A 185 -10.34 9.24 1.24
N ILE A 186 -9.71 10.14 1.98
CA ILE A 186 -10.11 11.56 2.03
C ILE A 186 -9.47 12.33 0.87
N VAL A 187 -8.19 12.11 0.60
CA VAL A 187 -7.41 12.92 -0.33
C VAL A 187 -7.73 12.60 -1.79
N ILE A 188 -7.82 11.32 -2.18
CA ILE A 188 -8.01 10.91 -3.57
C ILE A 188 -9.30 11.47 -4.19
N PRO A 189 -10.50 11.32 -3.59
CA PRO A 189 -11.73 11.86 -4.17
C PRO A 189 -11.75 13.39 -4.19
N ASN A 190 -11.12 14.05 -3.21
CA ASN A 190 -11.02 15.51 -3.21
C ASN A 190 -10.09 16.03 -4.31
N ILE A 191 -8.98 15.35 -4.59
CA ILE A 191 -8.12 15.65 -5.73
C ILE A 191 -8.87 15.42 -7.05
N ALA A 192 -9.58 14.29 -7.19
CA ALA A 192 -10.36 14.00 -8.40
C ALA A 192 -11.48 15.05 -8.63
N GLY A 193 -12.14 15.49 -7.55
CA GLY A 193 -13.13 16.58 -7.59
C GLY A 193 -12.52 17.94 -7.95
N ALA A 194 -11.28 18.21 -7.54
CA ALA A 194 -10.56 19.43 -7.92
C ALA A 194 -10.11 19.40 -9.39
N LEU A 195 -9.66 18.24 -9.89
CA LEU A 195 -9.22 18.06 -11.28
C LEU A 195 -10.38 18.11 -12.30
N THR A 196 -11.60 17.72 -11.89
CA THR A 196 -12.79 17.75 -12.74
C THR A 196 -13.42 19.14 -12.86
N LYS A 197 -13.13 20.06 -11.92
CA LYS A 197 -13.50 21.47 -12.03
C LYS A 197 -12.54 22.18 -12.98
N THR A 198 -12.85 22.12 -14.28
CA THR A 198 -12.27 22.94 -15.36
C THR A 198 -10.78 23.25 -15.19
N VAL A 199 -9.94 22.40 -15.78
CA VAL A 199 -8.58 22.77 -16.20
C VAL A 199 -8.66 23.89 -17.25
N SER A 200 -8.97 25.11 -16.78
CA SER A 200 -8.54 26.33 -17.45
C SER A 200 -7.02 26.27 -17.52
N PRO A 201 -6.38 26.77 -18.61
CA PRO A 201 -4.94 26.64 -18.80
C PRO A 201 -4.22 27.05 -17.52
N ILE A 202 -3.27 26.22 -17.09
CA ILE A 202 -2.46 26.41 -15.88
C ILE A 202 -1.73 27.75 -16.02
N SER A 203 -2.41 28.82 -15.62
CA SER A 203 -1.79 29.97 -15.03
C SER A 203 -1.48 29.53 -13.61
N ILE A 204 -0.22 29.65 -13.22
CA ILE A 204 0.18 29.47 -11.82
C ILE A 204 -0.54 30.58 -11.06
N SER A 205 -1.74 30.28 -10.57
CA SER A 205 -2.51 31.16 -9.71
C SER A 205 -1.83 31.17 -8.36
N SER A 206 -0.89 32.09 -8.26
CA SER A 206 -0.18 32.54 -7.05
C SER A 206 0.81 31.53 -6.43
N PRO A 207 2.05 31.97 -6.11
CA PRO A 207 2.99 31.26 -5.24
C PRO A 207 2.45 30.96 -3.82
N GLN A 208 1.30 31.54 -3.47
CA GLN A 208 0.74 31.53 -2.12
C GLN A 208 0.05 30.20 -1.81
N ASP A 209 -0.62 29.57 -2.78
CA ASP A 209 -1.28 28.26 -2.58
C ASP A 209 -0.27 27.13 -2.40
N ILE A 210 0.83 27.17 -3.16
CA ILE A 210 1.95 26.22 -3.00
C ILE A 210 2.61 26.40 -1.62
N LEU A 211 2.80 27.65 -1.19
CA LEU A 211 3.33 27.95 0.13
C LEU A 211 2.42 27.42 1.25
N MET A 212 1.09 27.51 1.08
CA MET A 212 0.09 27.03 2.04
C MET A 212 0.12 25.50 2.20
N VAL A 213 0.26 24.77 1.10
CA VAL A 213 0.38 23.29 1.13
C VAL A 213 1.67 22.86 1.82
N ILE A 214 2.79 23.53 1.54
CA ILE A 214 4.08 23.27 2.20
C ILE A 214 3.98 23.56 3.71
N LEU A 215 3.32 24.65 4.09
CA LEU A 215 3.10 25.01 5.50
C LEU A 215 2.20 24.01 6.21
N ALA A 216 1.13 23.55 5.58
CA ALA A 216 0.24 22.54 6.14
C ALA A 216 0.97 21.20 6.40
N PHE A 217 1.81 20.77 5.45
CA PHE A 217 2.67 19.59 5.62
C PHE A 217 3.71 19.80 6.74
N ALA A 218 4.35 20.97 6.79
CA ALA A 218 5.32 21.30 7.84
C ALA A 218 4.67 21.29 9.24
N ILE A 219 3.46 21.85 9.38
CA ILE A 219 2.71 21.85 10.64
C ILE A 219 2.33 20.43 11.05
N LEU A 220 1.90 19.57 10.11
CA LEU A 220 1.60 18.17 10.41
C LEU A 220 2.83 17.40 10.88
N ILE A 221 3.98 17.60 10.22
CA ILE A 221 5.24 16.94 10.58
C ILE A 221 5.73 17.42 11.95
N VAL A 222 5.73 18.74 12.19
CA VAL A 222 6.17 19.34 13.47
C VAL A 222 5.20 18.99 14.60
N GLY A 223 3.89 19.06 14.35
CA GLY A 223 2.86 18.65 15.30
C GLY A 223 2.99 17.19 15.68
N GLY A 224 3.22 16.31 14.70
CA GLY A 224 3.51 14.90 14.92
C GLY A 224 4.78 14.68 15.77
N MET A 225 5.85 15.42 15.50
CA MET A 225 7.10 15.34 16.29
C MET A 225 6.92 15.85 17.72
N VAL A 226 6.17 16.95 17.93
CA VAL A 226 5.92 17.54 19.26
C VAL A 226 5.02 16.64 20.10
N LEU A 227 3.98 16.04 19.50
CA LEU A 227 3.11 15.07 20.18
C LEU A 227 3.89 13.81 20.57
N THR A 228 4.81 13.36 19.71
CA THR A 228 5.70 12.22 20.02
C THR A 228 6.70 12.54 21.13
N LYS A 229 7.21 13.78 21.20
CA LYS A 229 8.14 14.24 22.24
C LYS A 229 7.49 14.46 23.62
N ARG A 230 6.18 14.74 23.67
CA ARG A 230 5.46 15.02 24.93
C ARG A 230 5.05 13.78 25.72
N GLY A 231 5.44 12.56 25.30
CA GLY A 231 5.26 11.36 26.11
C GLY A 231 3.81 10.92 26.34
N ARG A 232 2.81 11.61 25.77
CA ARG A 232 1.45 11.06 25.65
C ARG A 232 1.43 10.09 24.47
N SER A 233 2.04 8.94 24.72
CA SER A 233 1.60 7.67 24.15
C SER A 233 0.08 7.70 24.07
N LEU A 234 -0.49 7.65 22.87
CA LEU A 234 -1.95 7.46 22.65
C LEU A 234 -2.45 6.08 23.14
N LEU A 235 -1.64 5.39 23.97
CA LEU A 235 -1.82 4.07 24.55
C LEU A 235 -1.57 4.09 26.07
N GLU A 236 -1.84 5.22 26.73
CA GLU A 236 -2.22 5.27 28.14
C GLU A 236 -3.70 5.64 28.28
#